data_AF-A0A1G5X914-F1
#
_entry.id   AF-A0A1G5X914-F1
#
_cell.length_a   1.000
_cell.length_b   1.000
_cell.length_c   1.000
_cell.angle_alpha   90.00
_cell.angle_beta   90.00
_cell.angle_gamma   90.00
#
_symmetry.space_group_name_H-M   'P 1'
#
loop_
_entity.id
_entity.type
_entity.pdbx_description
1 polymer ?
#
loop_
_entity_poly.entity_id
_entity_poly.type
_entity_poly.pdbx_seq_one_letter_code
_entity_poly.pdbx_strand_id
1 'polypeptide(L)' 'MANAILAAILSLFIPGLGQAYAGDIKKGIIFFIILLIIGCIFAFVFKHWVVSIVSLIYAIYAAYDAYQMAQ' A
#
# COMPACT_ATOMS: atom_id res chain seq x y z
N MET A 1 -3.91 -13.35 15.43
CA MET A 1 -3.14 -13.14 14.18
C MET A 1 -4.15 -12.91 13.08
N ALA A 2 -4.06 -11.76 12.41
CA ALA A 2 -4.92 -11.44 11.28
C ALA A 2 -4.65 -12.44 10.13
N ASN A 3 -5.63 -12.72 9.28
CA ASN A 3 -5.38 -13.58 8.11
C ASN A 3 -4.39 -12.88 7.15
N ALA A 4 -3.19 -13.45 6.97
CA ALA A 4 -2.12 -12.86 6.18
C ALA A 4 -2.48 -12.67 4.70
N ILE A 5 -3.22 -13.60 4.10
CA ILE A 5 -3.68 -13.48 2.72
C ILE A 5 -4.66 -12.31 2.59
N LEU A 6 -5.59 -12.18 3.55
CA LEU A 6 -6.53 -11.06 3.54
C LEU A 6 -5.81 -9.73 3.75
N ALA A 7 -4.83 -9.66 4.66
CA ALA A 7 -4.02 -8.47 4.87
C ALA A 7 -3.30 -8.03 3.58
N ALA A 8 -2.71 -8.98 2.86
CA ALA A 8 -2.06 -8.73 1.57
C ALA A 8 -3.03 -8.18 0.52
N ILE A 9 -4.20 -8.83 0.36
CA ILE A 9 -5.23 -8.42 -0.61
C ILE A 9 -5.70 -6.99 -0.29
N LEU A 10 -5.98 -6.68 0.98
CA LEU A 10 -6.40 -5.34 1.39
C LEU A 10 -5.36 -4.28 1.01
N SER A 11 -4.08 -4.52 1.31
CA SER A 11 -3.00 -3.58 0.97
C SER A 11 -2.65 -3.51 -0.51
N LEU A 12 -3.00 -4.54 -1.30
CA LEU A 12 -2.85 -4.51 -2.76
C LEU A 12 -3.84 -3.53 -3.40
N PHE A 13 -5.07 -3.45 -2.89
CA PHE A 13 -6.06 -2.49 -3.38
C PHE A 13 -5.84 -1.10 -2.80
N ILE A 14 -5.58 -1.02 -1.50
CA ILE A 14 -5.36 0.25 -0.80
C ILE A 14 -4.18 0.06 0.15
N PRO A 15 -2.97 0.47 -0.25
CA PRO A 15 -1.79 0.50 0.61
C PRO A 15 -2.10 1.10 1.98
N GLY A 16 -1.83 0.32 3.03
CA GLY A 16 -2.09 0.71 4.42
C GLY A 16 -3.25 -0.02 5.09
N LEU A 17 -4.23 -0.54 4.32
CA LEU A 17 -5.38 -1.24 4.92
C LEU A 17 -4.99 -2.56 5.57
N GLY A 18 -4.12 -3.35 4.94
CA GLY A 18 -3.62 -4.61 5.49
C GLY A 18 -2.80 -4.42 6.76
N GLN A 19 -1.98 -3.37 6.84
CA GLN A 19 -1.23 -3.00 8.04
C GLN A 19 -2.19 -2.60 9.18
N ALA A 20 -3.21 -1.81 8.88
CA ALA A 20 -4.25 -1.45 9.85
C ALA A 20 -5.04 -2.68 10.32
N TYR A 21 -5.39 -3.59 9.40
CA TYR A 21 -6.06 -4.86 9.71
C TYR A 21 -5.19 -5.79 10.56
N ALA A 22 -3.87 -5.81 10.35
CA ALA A 22 -2.91 -6.54 11.15
C ALA A 22 -2.67 -5.91 12.55
N GLY A 23 -3.25 -4.74 12.83
CA GLY A 23 -3.27 -4.10 14.16
C GLY A 23 -2.35 -2.88 14.31
N ASP A 24 -1.59 -2.49 13.28
CA ASP A 24 -0.73 -1.30 13.31
C ASP A 24 -1.31 -0.20 12.42
N ILE A 25 -2.23 0.55 13.02
CA ILE A 25 -2.89 1.69 12.38
C ILE A 25 -1.87 2.78 12.03
N LYS A 26 -0.82 2.99 12.83
CA LYS A 26 0.20 4.02 12.54
C LYS A 26 0.92 3.68 11.24
N LYS A 27 1.36 2.43 11.10
CA LYS A 27 1.99 1.94 9.88
C LYS A 27 1.02 2.00 8.70
N GLY A 28 -0.24 1.62 8.88
CA GLY A 28 -1.27 1.76 7.86
C GLY A 28 -1.43 3.19 7.33
N ILE A 29 -1.50 4.17 8.24
CA ILE A 29 -1.59 5.59 7.88
C ILE A 29 -0.34 6.04 7.10
N ILE A 30 0.87 5.61 7.52
CA ILE A 30 2.11 5.95 6.82
C ILE A 30 2.08 5.44 5.37
N PHE A 31 1.69 4.19 5.15
CA PHE A 31 1.60 3.62 3.80
C PHE A 31 0.56 4.35 2.93
N PHE A 32 -0.58 4.70 3.51
CA PHE A 32 -1.60 5.45 2.80
C PHE A 32 -1.13 6.86 2.42
N ILE A 33 -0.44 7.57 3.33
CA ILE A 33 0.12 8.90 3.05
C ILE A 33 1.18 8.82 1.94
N ILE A 34 2.05 7.81 1.96
CA ILE A 34 3.06 7.62 0.91
C ILE A 34 2.39 7.39 -0.45
N LEU A 35 1.31 6.60 -0.53
CA LEU A 35 0.52 6.43 -1.75
C LEU A 35 0.02 7.79 -2.28
N LEU A 36 -0.54 8.63 -1.41
CA LEU A 36 -1.03 9.95 -1.81
C LEU A 36 0.10 10.85 -2.32
N ILE A 37 1.25 10.84 -1.65
CA ILE A 37 2.43 11.63 -2.06
C ILE A 37 2.95 11.16 -3.43
N ILE A 38 3.10 9.85 -3.64
CA ILE A 38 3.48 9.27 -4.92
C ILE A 38 2.48 9.68 -6.00
N GLY A 39 1.18 9.52 -5.74
CA GLY A 39 0.12 9.89 -6.66
C GLY A 39 0.17 11.36 -7.06
N CYS A 40 0.30 12.28 -6.09
CA CYS A 40 0.42 13.70 -6.35
C CYS A 40 1.68 14.04 -7.15
N ILE A 41 2.86 13.65 -6.69
CA ILE A 41 4.13 13.99 -7.36
C ILE A 41 4.13 13.45 -8.79
N PHE A 42 3.78 12.19 -8.98
CA PHE A 42 3.87 11.55 -10.28
C PHE A 42 2.78 12.03 -11.25
N ALA A 43 1.60 12.42 -10.77
CA ALA A 43 0.55 13.01 -11.60
C ALA A 43 0.93 14.37 -12.18
N PHE A 44 1.71 15.19 -11.46
CA PHE A 44 2.13 16.50 -11.96
C PHE A 44 3.38 16.45 -12.86
N VAL A 45 4.24 15.44 -12.67
CA VAL A 45 5.55 15.38 -13.33
C VAL A 45 5.57 14.42 -14.52
N PHE A 46 4.82 13.32 -14.47
CA PHE A 46 4.93 12.23 -15.44
C PHE A 46 3.63 11.96 -16.21
N LYS A 47 3.76 11.24 -17.34
CA LYS A 47 2.60 10.72 -18.06
C LYS A 47 1.87 9.69 -17.21
N HIS A 48 0.54 9.67 -17.31
CA HIS A 48 -0.34 8.78 -16.52
C HIS A 48 0.09 7.32 -16.45
N TRP A 49 0.61 6.74 -17.55
CA TRP A 49 1.03 5.33 -17.57
C TRP A 49 2.21 5.02 -16.62
N VAL A 50 3.12 5.99 -16.43
CA VAL A 50 4.25 5.84 -15.49
C VAL A 50 3.73 5.81 -14.05
N VAL A 51 2.76 6.70 -13.73
CA VAL A 51 2.13 6.78 -12.41
C VAL A 51 1.49 5.45 -12.02
N SER A 52 0.78 4.82 -12.97
CA SER A 52 0.13 3.53 -12.75
C SER A 52 1.13 2.41 -12.45
N ILE A 53 2.27 2.36 -13.16
CA ILE A 53 3.30 1.34 -12.93
C ILE A 53 3.95 1.53 -11.56
N VAL A 54 4.32 2.77 -11.19
CA VAL A 54 4.94 3.05 -9.89
C VAL A 54 3.97 2.75 -8.74
N SER A 55 2.70 3.14 -8.90
CA SER A 55 1.66 2.86 -7.90
C SER A 55 1.42 1.36 -7.74
N LEU A 56 1.47 0.59 -8.84
CA LEU A 56 1.34 -0.87 -8.80
C LEU A 56 2.51 -1.53 -8.07
N ILE A 57 3.75 -1.13 -8.37
CA ILE A 57 4.94 -1.64 -7.67
C ILE A 57 4.85 -1.33 -6.17
N TYR A 58 4.44 -0.11 -5.83
CA TYR A 58 4.24 0.29 -4.44
C TYR A 58 3.13 -0.53 -3.75
N ALA A 59 2.02 -0.79 -4.44
CA ALA A 59 0.93 -1.61 -3.90
C ALA A 59 1.35 -3.07 -3.66
N ILE A 60 2.16 -3.66 -4.55
CA ILE A 60 2.73 -5.00 -4.35
C ILE A 60 3.64 -5.00 -3.11
N TYR A 61 4.49 -3.98 -2.94
CA TYR A 61 5.31 -3.85 -1.74
C TYR A 61 4.46 -3.71 -0.47
N ALA A 62 3.41 -2.89 -0.49
CA ALA A 62 2.50 -2.72 0.64
C ALA A 62 1.77 -4.02 0.99
N ALA A 63 1.38 -4.81 -0.01
CA ALA A 63 0.77 -6.13 0.17
C ALA A 63 1.75 -7.12 0.80
N TYR A 64 3.01 -7.15 0.36
CA TYR A 64 4.06 -7.98 0.94
C TYR A 64 4.31 -7.62 2.41
N ASP A 65 4.43 -6.33 2.73
CA ASP A 65 4.62 -5.85 4.10
C ASP A 65 3.43 -6.23 5.01
N ALA A 66 2.19 -6.06 4.52
CA ALA A 66 0.99 -6.48 5.27
C ALA A 66 0.92 -7.99 5.47
N TYR A 67 1.34 -8.79 4.49
CA TYR A 67 1.42 -10.24 4.62
C TYR A 67 2.40 -10.66 5.72
N GLN A 68 3.62 -10.12 5.69
CA GLN A 68 4.67 -10.42 6.68
C GLN A 68 4.26 -9.99 8.09
N MET A 69 3.49 -8.91 8.21
CA MET A 69 3.03 -8.41 9.49
C MET A 69 1.90 -9.25 10.10
N ALA A 70 1.08 -9.88 9.25
CA ALA A 70 -0.05 -10.70 9.67
C ALA A 70 0.30 -12.20 9.84
N GLN A 71 1.47 -12.61 9.35
CA GLN A 71 2.06 -13.94 9.56
C GLN A 71 2.61 -14.11 10.98
#